data_AF-A0A0K2REP0-F1
#
_entry.id   AF-A0A0K2REP0-F1
#
_cell.length_a   1.000
_cell.length_b   1.000
_cell.length_c   1.000
_cell.angle_alpha   90.00
_cell.angle_beta   90.00
_cell.angle_gamma   90.00
#
_symmetry.space_group_name_H-M   'P 1'
#
loop_
_entity.id
_entity.type
_entity.pdbx_description
1 polymer ?
#
loop_
_entity_poly.entity_id
_entity_poly.type
_entity_poly.pdbx_seq_one_letter_code
_entity_poly.pdbx_strand_id
1 'polypeptide(L)'
;MIKPFYGQWTSAWIDFVVPSAENAGDHELGISVRDAEGNTLFATHLCVTVVHTHAPELEIVNAHWFHCDGLASHYGVEVFGEQHWSIIDAFMGSAARMGANSLLTPTWTPPLDTAMGDRGWPPN
;
A
#
# COMPACT_ATOMS: atom_id res chain seq x y z
N MET A 1 0.10 15.00 -11.43
CA MET A 1 0.96 16.21 -11.38
C MET A 1 1.24 16.53 -9.92
N ILE A 2 2.51 16.52 -9.52
CA ILE A 2 2.91 16.81 -8.13
C ILE A 2 2.91 18.32 -7.95
N LYS A 3 2.13 18.83 -6.98
CA LYS A 3 2.06 20.26 -6.69
C LYS A 3 3.09 20.61 -5.60
N PRO A 4 4.13 21.40 -5.90
CA PRO A 4 5.03 21.89 -4.86
C PRO A 4 4.32 22.98 -4.05
N PHE A 5 4.57 22.99 -2.73
CA PHE A 5 4.13 24.06 -1.83
C PHE A 5 5.37 24.71 -1.20
N TYR A 6 5.35 26.04 -1.07
CA TYR A 6 6.48 26.78 -0.50
C TYR A 6 6.77 26.32 0.93
N GLY A 7 8.04 26.05 1.23
CA GLY A 7 8.50 25.61 2.56
C GLY A 7 8.12 24.17 2.92
N GLN A 8 7.67 23.35 1.95
CA GLN A 8 7.30 21.95 2.18
C GLN A 8 8.15 21.00 1.34
N TRP A 9 8.36 19.80 1.87
CA TRP A 9 8.96 18.69 1.13
C TRP A 9 7.87 17.85 0.49
N THR A 10 8.08 17.48 -0.77
CA THR A 10 7.21 16.54 -1.49
C THR A 10 8.06 15.42 -2.08
N SER A 11 7.54 14.20 -2.08
CA SER A 11 8.20 13.03 -2.67
C SER A 11 7.35 12.43 -3.79
N ALA A 12 8.02 11.71 -4.69
CA ALA A 12 7.41 10.86 -5.70
C ALA A 12 7.97 9.45 -5.53
N TRP A 13 7.10 8.45 -5.62
CA TRP A 13 7.51 7.04 -5.64
C TRP A 13 7.39 6.51 -7.07
N ILE A 14 8.39 5.75 -7.51
CA ILE A 14 8.44 5.13 -8.84
C ILE A 14 8.78 3.65 -8.63
N ASP A 15 7.86 2.76 -9.00
CA ASP A 15 8.10 1.32 -9.03
C ASP A 15 8.60 0.89 -10.40
N PHE A 16 9.71 0.14 -10.42
CA PHE A 16 10.20 -0.53 -11.62
C PHE A 16 9.74 -1.99 -11.60
N VAL A 17 8.84 -2.35 -12.50
CA VAL A 17 8.31 -3.71 -12.63
C VAL A 17 9.03 -4.41 -13.77
N VAL A 18 9.71 -5.51 -13.47
CA VAL A 18 10.35 -6.37 -14.47
C VAL A 18 9.35 -7.46 -14.88
N PRO A 19 8.84 -7.47 -16.12
CA PRO A 19 7.74 -8.35 -16.49
C PRO A 19 8.20 -9.80 -16.78
N SER A 20 9.47 -10.00 -17.13
CA SER A 20 10.03 -11.32 -17.45
C SER A 20 11.54 -11.37 -17.18
N ALA A 21 12.06 -12.56 -16.88
CA ALA A 21 13.50 -12.81 -16.81
C ALA A 21 14.21 -12.60 -18.16
N GLU A 22 13.47 -12.64 -19.28
CA GLU A 22 13.98 -12.31 -20.62
C GLU A 22 14.43 -10.86 -20.74
N ASN A 23 14.00 -9.97 -19.84
CA ASN A 23 14.47 -8.59 -19.75
C ASN A 23 15.80 -8.46 -18.99
N ALA A 24 16.51 -9.55 -18.73
CA ALA A 24 17.81 -9.53 -18.08
C ALA A 24 18.85 -8.69 -18.84
N GLY A 25 19.78 -8.11 -18.08
CA GLY A 25 20.82 -7.22 -18.59
C GLY A 25 20.87 -5.90 -17.84
N ASP A 26 21.77 -5.03 -18.28
CA ASP A 26 21.93 -3.69 -17.74
C ASP A 26 21.05 -2.69 -18.48
N HIS A 27 20.26 -1.94 -17.73
CA HIS A 27 19.35 -0.92 -18.24
C HIS A 27 19.74 0.44 -17.67
N GLU A 28 19.89 1.43 -18.54
CA GLU A 28 20.08 2.81 -18.13
C GLU A 28 18.73 3.54 -18.15
N LEU A 29 18.30 4.04 -16.99
CA LEU A 29 17.03 4.72 -16.79
C LEU A 29 17.26 6.20 -16.52
N GLY A 30 16.73 7.06 -17.39
CA GLY A 30 16.72 8.51 -17.20
C GLY A 30 15.49 8.95 -16.41
N ILE A 31 15.70 9.64 -15.29
CA ILE A 31 14.63 10.25 -14.49
C ILE A 31 14.77 11.76 -14.59
N SER A 32 13.71 12.46 -15.00
CA SER A 32 13.70 13.92 -15.04
C SER A 32 12.45 14.49 -14.37
N VAL A 33 12.63 15.57 -13.63
CA VAL A 33 11.54 16.39 -13.06
C VAL A 33 11.46 17.67 -13.87
N ARG A 34 10.26 17.99 -14.36
CA ARG A 34 9.99 19.19 -15.15
C ARG A 34 8.93 20.04 -14.48
N ASP A 35 9.02 21.35 -14.65
CA ASP A 35 7.95 22.27 -14.27
C ASP A 35 6.77 22.21 -15.26
N ALA A 36 5.73 23.00 -15.01
CA ALA A 36 4.54 23.05 -15.86
C ALA A 36 4.80 23.67 -17.25
N GLU A 37 5.88 24.43 -17.40
CA GLU A 37 6.30 25.06 -18.66
C GLU A 37 7.22 24.12 -19.48
N GLY A 38 7.62 22.99 -18.89
CA GLY A 38 8.45 21.97 -19.51
C GLY A 38 9.95 22.13 -19.24
N ASN A 39 10.36 23.10 -18.42
CA ASN A 39 11.76 23.28 -18.05
C ASN A 39 12.21 22.15 -17.13
N THR A 40 13.42 21.62 -17.35
CA THR A 40 13.97 20.55 -16.52
C THR A 40 14.54 21.14 -15.23
N LEU A 41 13.93 20.77 -14.11
CA LEU A 41 14.37 21.18 -12.77
C LEU A 41 15.44 20.24 -12.20
N PHE A 42 15.38 18.97 -12.59
CA PHE A 42 16.30 17.93 -12.16
C PHE A 42 16.35 16.81 -13.21
N ALA A 43 17.53 16.21 -13.39
CA ALA A 43 17.70 15.00 -14.18
C ALA A 43 18.79 14.13 -13.58
N THR A 44 18.58 12.81 -13.61
CA THR A 44 19.58 11.82 -13.20
C THR A 44 19.45 10.55 -14.04
N HIS A 45 20.50 9.75 -14.04
CA HIS A 45 20.52 8.42 -14.66
C HIS A 45 20.74 7.37 -13.58
N LEU A 46 20.05 6.24 -13.70
CA LEU A 46 20.17 5.08 -12.84
C LEU A 46 20.52 3.88 -13.70
N CYS A 47 21.58 3.17 -13.35
CA CYS A 47 21.85 1.85 -13.91
C CYS A 47 21.12 0.80 -13.09
N VAL A 48 20.25 0.02 -13.74
CA VAL A 48 19.51 -1.09 -13.15
C VAL A 48 19.93 -2.39 -13.84
N THR A 49 20.55 -3.28 -13.10
CA THR A 49 20.87 -4.63 -13.59
C THR A 49 19.73 -5.58 -13.26
N VAL A 50 19.10 -6.14 -14.29
CA VAL A 50 18.10 -7.19 -14.16
C VAL A 50 18.80 -8.54 -14.28
N VAL A 51 18.73 -9.35 -13.22
CA VAL A 51 19.33 -10.69 -13.20
C VAL A 51 18.39 -11.67 -13.89
N HIS A 52 18.93 -12.58 -14.72
CA HIS A 52 18.17 -13.63 -15.38
C HIS A 52 17.80 -14.76 -14.40
N THR A 53 16.97 -14.43 -13.41
CA THR A 53 16.43 -15.36 -12.43
C THR A 53 15.02 -14.95 -12.08
N HIS A 54 14.14 -15.93 -11.89
CA HIS A 54 12.85 -15.69 -11.27
C HIS A 54 13.05 -15.65 -9.75
N ALA A 55 12.47 -14.65 -9.10
CA ALA A 55 12.34 -14.70 -7.65
C ALA A 55 11.42 -15.90 -7.32
N PRO A 56 11.86 -16.82 -6.44
CA PRO A 56 11.02 -17.94 -6.06
C PRO A 56 9.76 -17.44 -5.35
N GLU A 57 8.70 -18.26 -5.36
CA GLU A 57 7.56 -17.99 -4.48
C GLU A 57 8.01 -17.94 -3.03
N LEU A 58 7.35 -17.09 -2.25
CA LEU A 58 7.69 -16.89 -0.85
C LEU A 58 7.37 -18.17 -0.06
N GLU A 59 8.39 -18.85 0.46
CA GLU A 59 8.22 -20.09 1.24
C GLU A 59 7.67 -19.88 2.66
N ILE A 60 7.65 -18.62 3.12
CA ILE A 60 7.13 -18.25 4.44
C ILE A 60 5.72 -17.69 4.34
N VAL A 61 4.93 -17.89 5.40
CA VAL A 61 3.63 -17.24 5.54
C VAL A 61 3.85 -15.77 5.88
N ASN A 62 3.53 -14.89 4.92
CA ASN A 62 3.48 -13.45 5.10
C ASN A 62 2.05 -13.04 5.47
N ALA A 63 1.76 -13.12 6.76
CA ALA A 63 0.44 -12.85 7.32
C ALA A 63 0.29 -11.41 7.78
N HIS A 64 -0.79 -10.75 7.34
CA HIS A 64 -1.18 -9.42 7.79
C HIS A 64 -2.59 -9.40 8.37
N TRP A 65 -2.81 -8.56 9.37
CA TRP A 65 -4.15 -8.29 9.91
C TRP A 65 -4.99 -7.53 8.89
N PHE A 66 -6.22 -7.99 8.67
CA PHE A 66 -7.16 -7.36 7.75
C PHE A 66 -8.45 -6.96 8.45
N HIS A 67 -8.56 -5.68 8.77
CA HIS A 67 -9.72 -5.08 9.45
C HIS A 67 -10.77 -4.63 8.42
N CYS A 68 -11.55 -5.57 7.90
CA CYS A 68 -12.57 -5.26 6.89
C CYS A 68 -13.69 -4.35 7.42
N ASP A 69 -14.07 -4.51 8.68
CA ASP A 69 -15.00 -3.63 9.40
C ASP A 69 -14.55 -2.16 9.40
N GLY A 70 -13.24 -1.92 9.51
CA GLY A 70 -12.64 -0.60 9.39
C GLY A 70 -12.86 0.04 8.01
N LEU A 71 -12.87 -0.76 6.94
CA LEU A 71 -13.15 -0.28 5.58
C LEU A 71 -14.61 0.15 5.45
N ALA A 72 -15.56 -0.65 5.92
CA ALA A 72 -16.98 -0.27 5.93
C ALA A 72 -17.21 1.04 6.70
N SER A 73 -16.55 1.19 7.86
CA SER A 73 -16.65 2.37 8.71
C SER A 73 -16.03 3.61 8.06
N HIS A 74 -14.83 3.48 7.45
CA HIS A 74 -14.12 4.58 6.82
C HIS A 74 -14.84 5.11 5.57
N TYR A 75 -15.37 4.21 4.74
CA TYR A 75 -16.05 4.57 3.50
C TYR A 75 -17.56 4.80 3.67
N GLY A 76 -18.13 4.50 4.84
CA GLY A 76 -19.55 4.73 5.13
C GLY A 76 -20.49 3.83 4.32
N VAL A 77 -20.11 2.56 4.09
CA VAL A 77 -20.86 1.60 3.28
C VAL A 77 -21.46 0.47 4.11
N GLU A 78 -22.48 -0.20 3.58
CA GLU A 78 -23.11 -1.34 4.25
C GLU A 78 -22.13 -2.49 4.43
N VAL A 79 -22.07 -3.04 5.64
CA VAL A 79 -21.19 -4.17 5.96
C VAL A 79 -21.58 -5.39 5.13
N PHE A 80 -20.64 -5.83 4.29
CA PHE A 80 -20.78 -6.95 3.34
C PHE A 80 -21.78 -6.71 2.20
N GLY A 81 -22.17 -5.46 1.95
CA GLY A 81 -22.82 -5.07 0.70
C GLY A 81 -21.85 -5.07 -0.48
N GLU A 82 -22.37 -4.92 -1.70
CA GLU A 82 -21.56 -4.97 -2.93
C GLU A 82 -20.41 -3.95 -2.95
N GLN A 83 -20.67 -2.73 -2.48
CA GLN A 83 -19.64 -1.70 -2.39
C GLN A 83 -18.53 -2.07 -1.40
N HIS A 84 -18.89 -2.68 -0.27
CA HIS A 84 -17.90 -3.13 0.71
C HIS A 84 -17.02 -4.24 0.14
N TRP A 85 -17.61 -5.22 -0.57
CA TRP A 85 -16.85 -6.28 -1.23
C TRP A 85 -15.90 -5.74 -2.30
N SER A 86 -16.34 -4.77 -3.10
CA SER A 86 -15.46 -4.12 -4.08
C SER A 86 -14.26 -3.43 -3.43
N ILE A 87 -14.46 -2.80 -2.26
CA ILE A 87 -13.37 -2.19 -1.49
C ILE A 87 -12.44 -3.27 -0.91
N ILE A 88 -13.00 -4.32 -0.30
CA ILE A 88 -12.23 -5.45 0.22
C ILE A 88 -11.34 -6.05 -0.87
N ASP A 89 -11.89 -6.33 -2.05
CA ASP A 89 -11.15 -6.91 -3.18
C ASP A 89 -10.00 -6.02 -3.63
N ALA A 90 -10.21 -4.70 -3.69
CA ALA A 90 -9.18 -3.75 -4.05
C ALA A 90 -7.99 -3.77 -3.07
N PHE A 91 -8.27 -3.79 -1.76
CA PHE A 91 -7.24 -3.81 -0.73
C PHE A 91 -6.54 -5.17 -0.62
N MET A 92 -7.29 -6.28 -0.68
CA MET A 92 -6.73 -7.63 -0.72
C MET A 92 -5.85 -7.84 -1.96
N GLY A 93 -6.31 -7.40 -3.13
CA GLY A 93 -5.54 -7.46 -4.36
C GLY A 93 -4.27 -6.62 -4.30
N SER A 94 -4.28 -5.47 -3.61
CA SER A 94 -3.08 -4.69 -3.36
C SER A 94 -2.09 -5.41 -2.43
N ALA A 95 -2.56 -5.98 -1.33
CA ALA A 95 -1.74 -6.76 -0.42
C ALA A 95 -1.09 -7.97 -1.13
N ALA A 96 -1.86 -8.68 -1.96
CA ALA A 96 -1.34 -9.80 -2.75
C ALA A 96 -0.23 -9.38 -3.73
N ARG A 97 -0.38 -8.24 -4.43
CA ARG A 97 0.69 -7.71 -5.31
C ARG A 97 1.97 -7.34 -4.55
N MET A 98 1.86 -7.02 -3.27
CA MET A 98 3.02 -6.76 -2.39
C MET A 98 3.58 -8.04 -1.76
N GLY A 99 3.07 -9.23 -2.12
CA GLY A 99 3.56 -10.51 -1.62
C GLY A 99 2.94 -10.98 -0.30
N ALA A 100 1.83 -10.39 0.15
CA ALA A 100 1.04 -10.99 1.22
C ALA A 100 0.36 -12.27 0.72
N ASN A 101 0.57 -13.39 1.40
CA ASN A 101 -0.01 -14.70 1.02
C ASN A 101 -1.00 -15.24 2.07
N SER A 102 -1.21 -14.50 3.17
CA SER A 102 -2.19 -14.84 4.20
C SER A 102 -2.78 -13.57 4.82
N LEU A 103 -4.08 -13.61 5.13
CA LEU A 103 -4.77 -12.54 5.87
C LEU A 103 -5.34 -13.11 7.17
N LEU A 104 -5.11 -12.39 8.27
CA LEU A 104 -5.72 -12.68 9.55
C LEU A 104 -7.07 -11.97 9.59
N THR A 105 -8.14 -12.75 9.54
CA THR A 105 -9.51 -12.28 9.74
C THR A 105 -9.96 -12.67 11.14
N PRO A 106 -10.35 -11.71 11.99
CA PRO A 106 -10.86 -12.06 13.31
C PRO A 106 -12.19 -12.80 13.15
N THR A 107 -12.24 -14.07 13.57
CA THR A 107 -13.50 -14.82 13.69
C THR A 107 -14.31 -14.35 14.90
N TRP A 108 -13.60 -13.91 15.94
CA TRP A 108 -14.12 -13.27 17.14
C TRP A 108 -13.08 -12.26 17.61
N THR A 109 -13.44 -10.98 17.56
CA THR A 109 -12.78 -9.94 18.36
C THR A 109 -13.66 -9.73 19.59
N PRO A 110 -13.50 -10.52 20.67
CA PRO A 110 -14.07 -10.07 21.93
C PRO A 110 -13.46 -8.68 22.20
N PRO A 111 -14.26 -7.68 22.60
CA PRO A 111 -13.72 -6.38 22.97
C PRO A 111 -12.67 -6.62 24.05
N LEU A 112 -11.39 -6.41 23.71
CA LEU A 112 -10.32 -6.40 24.67
C LEU A 112 -10.49 -5.10 25.46
N ASP A 113 -11.13 -5.23 26.62
CA ASP A 113 -11.50 -4.18 27.59
C ASP A 113 -12.54 -3.13 27.18
N THR A 114 -13.80 -3.39 27.55
CA THR A 114 -14.55 -2.41 28.35
C THR A 114 -15.24 -3.11 29.52
N ALA A 115 -14.57 -3.20 30.67
CA ALA A 115 -15.32 -3.20 31.91
C ALA A 115 -16.11 -1.88 31.94
N MET A 116 -17.43 -1.95 31.76
CA MET A 116 -18.32 -0.84 32.10
C MET A 116 -18.21 -0.61 33.61
N GLY A 117 -17.42 0.38 34.07
CA GLY A 117 -17.41 0.70 35.50
C GLY A 117 -16.32 1.59 36.11
N ASP A 118 -15.12 1.75 35.52
CA ASP A 118 -13.98 2.29 36.31
C ASP A 118 -13.55 3.75 36.04
N ARG A 119 -14.41 4.57 35.42
CA ARG A 119 -14.23 6.03 35.50
C ARG A 119 -15.00 6.60 36.68
N GLY A 120 -14.29 6.78 37.79
CA GLY A 120 -14.72 7.60 38.91
C GLY A 120 -14.86 9.07 38.53
N TRP A 121 -15.96 9.42 37.87
CA TRP A 121 -16.43 10.79 37.75
C TRP A 121 -17.81 10.89 38.43
N PRO A 122 -17.97 11.73 39.47
CA PRO A 122 -19.26 11.84 40.15
C PRO A 122 -20.30 12.52 39.23
N PRO A 123 -21.59 12.19 39.38
CA PRO A 123 -22.65 12.87 38.64
C PRO A 123 -22.78 14.33 39.12
N ASN A 124 -22.84 15.26 38.16
CA ASN A 124 -23.35 16.61 38.35
C ASN A 124 -24.87 16.61 38.18
#